data_AF-A0A968JMB7-F1
#
_entry.id   AF-A0A968JMB7-F1
#
_cell.length_a   1.000
_cell.length_b   1.000
_cell.length_c   1.000
_cell.angle_alpha   90.00
_cell.angle_beta   90.00
_cell.angle_gamma   90.00
#
_symmetry.space_group_name_H-M   'P 1'
#
loop_
_entity.id
_entity.type
_entity.pdbx_description
1 polymer ?
#
loop_
_entity_poly.entity_id
_entity_poly.type
_entity_poly.pdbx_seq_one_letter_code
_entity_poly.pdbx_strand_id
1 'polypeptide(L)'
;RPAARTADLPADADLPTLQAWVEAQARTEPPATFPDQQARSFLGTLHTKQAVSAHWPIGGRTPLEKVRALLQKVIRQYLRWLINPIVEQQNGFNVAATAATIALLRADRELRAIRAAHQAGQHQQ
;
A
#
# COMPACT_ATOMS: atom_id res chain seq x y z
N ARG A 1 -16.90 -11.04 9.61
CA ARG A 1 -15.73 -11.40 10.44
C ARG A 1 -16.14 -11.17 11.89
N PRO A 2 -16.60 -12.20 12.62
CA PRO A 2 -17.21 -11.97 13.93
C PRO A 2 -16.10 -11.69 14.95
N ALA A 3 -16.32 -10.65 15.75
CA ALA A 3 -15.63 -10.44 17.00
C ALA A 3 -15.88 -11.68 17.89
N ALA A 4 -14.84 -12.48 18.15
CA ALA A 4 -14.80 -13.37 19.31
C ALA A 4 -14.53 -12.45 20.50
N ARG A 5 -15.55 -11.73 20.97
CA ARG A 5 -16.45 -12.12 22.05
C ARG A 5 -15.62 -12.53 23.26
N THR A 6 -15.56 -11.59 24.18
CA THR A 6 -15.22 -11.60 25.62
C THR A 6 -15.80 -12.77 26.43
N ALA A 7 -16.00 -13.95 25.83
CA ALA A 7 -16.87 -15.01 26.33
C ALA A 7 -16.23 -15.93 27.37
N ASP A 8 -14.92 -15.84 27.61
CA ASP A 8 -14.17 -16.71 28.55
C ASP A 8 -13.32 -15.94 29.56
N LEU A 9 -13.57 -14.64 29.75
CA LEU A 9 -12.91 -13.86 30.80
C LEU A 9 -13.56 -14.22 32.14
N PRO A 10 -12.85 -14.84 33.09
CA PRO A 10 -13.38 -15.04 34.44
C PRO A 10 -13.65 -13.67 35.07
N ALA A 11 -14.93 -13.32 35.21
CA ALA A 11 -15.38 -11.98 35.61
C ALA A 11 -14.85 -11.54 36.99
N ASP A 12 -14.45 -12.51 37.81
CA ASP A 12 -14.04 -12.34 39.20
C ASP A 12 -12.59 -12.80 39.45
N ALA A 13 -11.79 -13.00 38.39
CA ALA A 13 -10.44 -13.52 38.54
C ALA A 13 -9.50 -12.52 39.21
N ASP A 14 -8.64 -13.06 40.08
CA ASP A 14 -7.50 -12.35 40.64
C ASP A 14 -6.47 -12.01 39.55
N LEU A 15 -5.72 -10.93 39.79
CA LEU A 15 -4.70 -10.43 38.88
C LEU A 15 -3.74 -11.51 38.31
N PRO A 16 -3.21 -12.46 39.12
CA PRO A 16 -2.31 -13.47 38.58
C PRO A 16 -3.02 -14.47 37.65
N THR A 17 -4.29 -14.79 37.89
CA THR A 17 -5.08 -15.64 36.98
C THR A 17 -5.37 -14.91 35.68
N LEU A 18 -5.65 -13.60 35.73
CA LEU A 18 -5.80 -12.78 34.54
C LEU A 18 -4.50 -12.68 33.73
N GLN A 19 -3.34 -12.54 34.39
CA GLN A 19 -2.04 -12.55 33.71
C GLN A 19 -1.77 -13.90 33.02
N ALA A 20 -1.99 -15.01 33.72
CA ALA A 20 -1.81 -16.35 33.14
C ALA A 20 -2.74 -16.58 31.93
N TRP A 21 -3.98 -16.06 32.00
CA TRP A 21 -4.92 -16.12 30.89
C TRP A 21 -4.46 -15.29 29.68
N VAL A 22 -4.00 -14.05 29.91
CA VAL A 22 -3.44 -13.19 28.85
C VAL A 22 -2.22 -13.83 28.20
N GLU A 23 -1.32 -14.43 28.96
CA GLU A 23 -0.13 -15.12 28.44
C GLU A 23 -0.47 -16.39 27.66
N ALA A 24 -1.48 -17.15 28.10
CA ALA A 24 -1.98 -18.30 27.36
C ALA A 24 -2.60 -17.85 26.02
N GLN A 25 -3.28 -16.71 26.04
CA GLN A 25 -3.93 -16.17 24.85
C GLN A 25 -2.97 -15.49 23.88
N ALA A 26 -1.92 -14.84 24.37
CA ALA A 26 -0.85 -14.29 23.54
C ALA A 26 -0.09 -15.39 22.76
N ARG A 27 -0.08 -16.63 23.24
CA ARG A 27 0.53 -17.79 22.57
C ARG A 27 -0.34 -18.36 21.45
N THR A 28 -1.65 -18.22 21.55
CA THR A 28 -2.61 -18.70 20.54
C THR A 28 -2.90 -17.63 19.48
N GLU A 29 -2.66 -16.36 19.81
CA GLU A 29 -2.81 -15.25 18.86
C GLU A 29 -1.70 -15.30 17.79
N PRO A 30 -2.05 -15.21 16.49
CA PRO A 30 -1.05 -15.09 15.43
C PRO A 30 -0.14 -13.88 15.69
N PRO A 31 1.18 -13.98 15.41
CA PRO A 31 2.09 -12.87 15.62
C PRO A 31 1.55 -11.62 14.92
N ALA A 32 1.45 -10.52 15.67
CA ALA A 32 0.92 -9.25 15.19
C ALA A 32 1.59 -8.92 13.85
N THR A 33 0.83 -9.04 12.78
CA THR A 33 1.35 -8.79 11.44
C THR A 33 1.54 -7.30 11.32
N PHE A 34 2.77 -6.82 11.51
CA PHE A 34 3.08 -5.40 11.41
C PHE A 34 2.81 -4.93 9.99
N PRO A 35 1.80 -4.05 9.76
CA PRO A 35 1.48 -3.56 8.42
C PRO A 35 2.68 -2.88 7.77
N ASP A 36 3.59 -2.35 8.58
CA ASP A 36 4.84 -1.71 8.18
C ASP A 36 5.80 -2.60 7.39
N GLN A 37 5.99 -3.86 7.81
CA GLN A 37 6.91 -4.77 7.12
C GLN A 37 6.35 -5.19 5.77
N GLN A 38 5.05 -5.47 5.71
CA GLN A 38 4.39 -5.77 4.44
C GLN A 38 4.37 -4.54 3.53
N ALA A 39 4.02 -3.35 4.05
CA ALA A 39 4.00 -2.10 3.28
C ALA A 39 5.36 -1.79 2.63
N ARG A 40 6.48 -1.99 3.34
CA ARG A 40 7.83 -1.77 2.78
C ARG A 40 8.10 -2.63 1.55
N SER A 41 7.64 -3.89 1.54
CA SER A 41 7.81 -4.78 0.39
C SER A 41 6.99 -4.34 -0.84
N PHE A 42 5.84 -3.69 -0.61
CA PHE A 42 4.97 -3.20 -1.68
C PHE A 42 5.42 -1.86 -2.26
N LEU A 43 6.08 -0.98 -1.48
CA LEU A 43 6.53 0.33 -1.94
C LEU A 43 7.52 0.25 -3.13
N GLY A 44 8.42 -0.73 -3.13
CA GLY A 44 9.34 -0.94 -4.26
C GLY A 44 8.63 -1.36 -5.56
N THR A 45 7.56 -2.15 -5.44
CA THR A 45 6.77 -2.62 -6.59
C THR A 45 5.92 -1.49 -7.20
N LEU A 46 5.44 -0.55 -6.36
CA LEU A 46 4.66 0.61 -6.80
C LEU A 46 5.50 1.56 -7.67
N HIS A 47 6.76 1.80 -7.29
CA HIS A 47 7.66 2.69 -8.01
C HIS A 47 7.96 2.20 -9.44
N THR A 48 8.13 0.90 -9.62
CA THR A 48 8.47 0.29 -10.93
C THR A 48 7.31 0.32 -11.92
N LYS A 49 6.06 0.23 -11.46
CA LYS A 49 4.88 0.21 -12.33
C LYS A 49 4.34 1.60 -12.67
N GLN A 50 4.95 2.65 -12.13
CA GLN A 50 4.46 4.02 -12.27
C GLN A 50 4.64 4.57 -13.70
N ALA A 51 5.56 4.04 -14.50
CA ALA A 51 5.86 4.58 -15.82
C ALA A 51 5.35 3.65 -16.93
N VAL A 52 4.31 4.09 -17.66
CA VAL A 52 3.84 3.42 -18.88
C VAL A 52 4.47 4.12 -20.09
N SER A 53 5.25 3.38 -20.88
CA SER A 53 5.88 3.88 -22.11
C SER A 53 5.08 3.48 -23.34
N ALA A 54 4.75 4.45 -24.20
CA ALA A 54 3.95 4.28 -25.41
C ALA A 54 4.76 4.48 -26.70
N HIS A 55 6.00 3.95 -26.77
CA HIS A 55 6.87 4.15 -27.92
C HIS A 55 6.97 2.90 -28.81
N TRP A 56 6.63 3.03 -30.11
CA TRP A 56 6.84 2.00 -31.14
C TRP A 56 7.64 2.59 -32.32
N PRO A 57 8.59 1.87 -32.95
CA PRO A 57 9.37 2.38 -34.07
C PRO A 57 8.63 2.24 -35.42
N ILE A 58 8.91 3.16 -36.35
CA ILE A 58 8.31 3.22 -37.70
C ILE A 58 9.45 3.26 -38.74
N GLY A 59 9.44 2.36 -39.72
CA GLY A 59 10.38 2.36 -40.86
C GLY A 59 9.67 2.10 -42.19
N GLY A 60 10.19 2.68 -43.28
CA GLY A 60 9.69 2.45 -44.65
C GLY A 60 10.41 3.26 -45.74
N ARG A 61 10.73 2.62 -46.87
CA ARG A 61 11.50 3.13 -48.04
C ARG A 61 10.67 3.27 -49.35
N THR A 62 9.43 2.77 -49.42
CA THR A 62 8.57 2.75 -50.63
C THR A 62 7.34 3.69 -50.55
N PRO A 63 6.65 4.03 -51.67
CA PRO A 63 5.51 4.97 -51.67
C PRO A 63 4.31 4.50 -50.85
N LEU A 64 4.02 3.20 -50.88
CA LEU A 64 2.99 2.56 -50.05
C LEU A 64 3.37 2.63 -48.56
N GLU A 65 4.66 2.52 -48.25
CA GLU A 65 5.17 2.74 -46.89
C GLU A 65 5.13 4.22 -46.47
N LYS A 66 5.19 5.19 -47.39
CA LYS A 66 4.98 6.60 -47.07
C LYS A 66 3.54 6.87 -46.62
N VAL A 67 2.54 6.26 -47.29
CA VAL A 67 1.13 6.34 -46.86
C VAL A 67 0.95 5.67 -45.50
N ARG A 68 1.55 4.50 -45.30
CA ARG A 68 1.54 3.80 -44.00
C ARG A 68 2.22 4.62 -42.91
N ALA A 69 3.34 5.26 -43.20
CA ALA A 69 4.05 6.14 -42.28
C ALA A 69 3.24 7.39 -41.93
N LEU A 70 2.51 7.96 -42.91
CA LEU A 70 1.59 9.08 -42.67
C LEU A 70 0.47 8.66 -41.71
N LEU A 71 -0.14 7.49 -41.96
CA LEU A 71 -1.18 6.92 -41.10
C LEU A 71 -0.65 6.65 -39.69
N GLN A 72 0.55 6.08 -39.56
CA GLN A 72 1.20 5.86 -38.26
C GLN A 72 1.57 7.16 -37.55
N LYS A 73 1.88 8.23 -38.27
CA LYS A 73 2.12 9.56 -37.70
C LYS A 73 0.85 10.16 -37.13
N VAL A 74 -0.28 10.01 -37.82
CA VAL A 74 -1.61 10.42 -37.34
C VAL A 74 -2.03 9.58 -36.13
N ILE A 75 -1.90 8.26 -36.20
CA ILE A 75 -2.19 7.35 -35.08
C ILE A 75 -1.32 7.72 -33.87
N ARG A 76 -0.02 7.99 -34.06
CA ARG A 76 0.87 8.43 -32.97
C ARG A 76 0.40 9.73 -32.35
N GLN A 77 0.04 10.73 -33.16
CA GLN A 77 -0.41 12.01 -32.66
C GLN A 77 -1.75 11.90 -31.94
N TYR A 78 -2.67 11.09 -32.46
CA TYR A 78 -3.99 10.82 -31.87
C TYR A 78 -3.87 10.05 -30.55
N LEU A 79 -3.09 8.97 -30.54
CA LEU A 79 -2.79 8.21 -29.32
C LEU A 79 -2.03 9.07 -28.30
N ARG A 80 -1.09 9.91 -28.72
CA ARG A 80 -0.43 10.87 -27.81
C ARG A 80 -1.43 11.83 -27.19
N TRP A 81 -2.43 12.28 -27.95
CA TRP A 81 -3.43 13.21 -27.44
C TRP A 81 -4.43 12.56 -26.49
N LEU A 82 -4.78 11.29 -26.71
CA LEU A 82 -5.72 10.56 -25.84
C LEU A 82 -5.06 9.88 -24.64
N ILE A 83 -3.90 9.24 -24.86
CA ILE A 83 -3.22 8.43 -23.84
C ILE A 83 -2.46 9.31 -22.86
N ASN A 84 -1.73 10.34 -23.33
CA ASN A 84 -0.93 11.18 -22.43
C ASN A 84 -1.75 11.78 -21.27
N PRO A 85 -2.93 12.40 -21.47
CA PRO A 85 -3.68 12.95 -20.35
C PRO A 85 -4.15 11.85 -19.38
N ILE A 86 -4.48 10.65 -19.87
CA ILE A 86 -4.87 9.53 -19.01
C ILE A 86 -3.66 9.05 -18.20
N VAL A 87 -2.48 8.93 -18.82
CA VAL A 87 -1.25 8.53 -18.13
C VAL A 87 -0.81 9.58 -17.13
N GLU A 88 -0.91 10.87 -17.47
CA GLU A 88 -0.62 11.98 -16.56
C GLU A 88 -1.58 11.98 -15.36
N GLN A 89 -2.87 11.73 -15.58
CA GLN A 89 -3.85 11.58 -14.50
C GLN A 89 -3.58 10.36 -13.63
N GLN A 90 -3.28 9.20 -14.22
CA GLN A 90 -2.92 7.98 -13.48
C GLN A 90 -1.64 8.18 -12.67
N ASN A 91 -0.63 8.83 -13.24
CA ASN A 91 0.61 9.12 -12.55
C ASN A 91 0.40 10.11 -11.40
N GLY A 92 -0.41 11.16 -11.61
CA GLY A 92 -0.80 12.11 -10.57
C GLY A 92 -1.53 11.42 -9.41
N PHE A 93 -2.49 10.54 -9.73
CA PHE A 93 -3.19 9.73 -8.73
C PHE A 93 -2.22 8.81 -7.98
N ASN A 94 -1.35 8.08 -8.69
CA ASN A 94 -0.38 7.17 -8.08
C ASN A 94 0.57 7.90 -7.12
N VAL A 95 1.02 9.11 -7.47
CA VAL A 95 1.84 9.96 -6.60
C VAL A 95 1.07 10.35 -5.34
N ALA A 96 -0.16 10.85 -5.50
CA ALA A 96 -0.99 11.27 -4.37
C ALA A 96 -1.34 10.10 -3.44
N ALA A 97 -1.74 8.96 -4.00
CA ALA A 97 -2.06 7.75 -3.26
C ALA A 97 -0.84 7.21 -2.50
N THR A 98 0.34 7.23 -3.12
CA THR A 98 1.60 6.82 -2.46
C THR A 98 1.94 7.75 -1.30
N ALA A 99 1.85 9.06 -1.51
CA ALA A 99 2.11 10.06 -0.48
C ALA A 99 1.13 9.92 0.71
N ALA A 100 -0.17 9.76 0.43
CA ALA A 100 -1.18 9.54 1.44
C ALA A 100 -0.93 8.26 2.25
N THR A 101 -0.54 7.17 1.57
CA THR A 101 -0.23 5.89 2.23
C THR A 101 0.96 6.03 3.19
N ILE A 102 2.03 6.71 2.76
CA ILE A 102 3.21 6.94 3.58
C ILE A 102 2.87 7.81 4.80
N ALA A 103 2.06 8.86 4.60
CA ALA A 103 1.62 9.74 5.67
C ALA A 103 0.78 8.99 6.72
N LEU A 104 -0.15 8.14 6.26
CA LEU A 104 -0.97 7.31 7.13
C LEU A 104 -0.14 6.32 7.95
N LEU A 105 0.84 5.69 7.31
CA LEU A 105 1.74 4.76 7.99
C LEU A 105 2.60 5.45 9.05
N ARG A 106 3.03 6.70 8.80
CA ARG A 106 3.75 7.49 9.79
C ARG A 106 2.87 7.80 11.00
N ALA A 107 1.64 8.27 10.77
CA ALA A 107 0.70 8.58 11.85
C ALA A 107 0.35 7.33 12.69
N ASP A 108 0.17 6.18 12.03
CA ASP A 108 -0.08 4.90 12.72
C ASP A 108 1.11 4.49 13.60
N ARG A 109 2.35 4.66 13.15
CA ARG A 109 3.55 4.42 13.98
C ARG A 109 3.62 5.34 15.19
N GLU A 110 3.36 6.63 15.00
CA GLU A 110 3.37 7.62 16.08
C GLU A 110 2.34 7.26 17.16
N LEU A 111 1.12 6.92 16.75
CA LEU A 111 0.07 6.50 17.69
C LEU A 111 0.45 5.22 18.46
N ARG A 112 1.08 4.25 17.80
CA ARG A 112 1.56 3.03 18.47
C ARG A 112 2.70 3.31 19.44
N ALA A 113 3.63 4.21 19.10
CA ALA A 113 4.70 4.61 19.99
C ALA A 113 4.15 5.27 21.26
N ILE A 114 3.14 6.13 21.12
CA ILE A 114 2.44 6.76 22.25
C ILE A 114 1.77 5.71 23.14
N ARG A 115 1.06 4.74 22.54
CA ARG A 115 0.41 3.66 23.30
C ARG A 115 1.42 2.78 24.06
N ALA A 116 2.53 2.42 23.41
CA ALA A 116 3.58 1.63 24.05
C ALA A 116 4.22 2.38 25.22
N ALA A 117 4.45 3.69 25.10
CA ALA A 117 4.97 4.52 26.18
C ALA A 117 3.99 4.60 27.37
N HIS A 118 2.68 4.73 27.11
CA HIS A 118 1.67 4.70 28.18
C HIS A 118 1.64 3.36 28.91
N GLN A 119 1.69 2.24 28.19
CA GLN A 119 1.70 0.92 28.81
C GLN A 119 2.96 0.69 29.65
N ALA A 120 4.14 1.09 29.16
CA ALA A 120 5.39 0.97 29.91
C ALA A 120 5.36 1.76 31.24
N GLY A 121 4.76 2.95 31.25
CA GLY A 121 4.60 3.75 32.46
C GLY A 121 3.63 3.16 33.48
N GLN A 122 2.62 2.39 33.03
CA GLN A 122 1.69 1.70 33.92
C GLN A 122 2.30 0.46 34.61
N HIS A 123 3.30 -0.18 33.99
CA HIS A 123 3.98 -1.34 34.59
C HIS A 123 5.05 -1.00 35.64
N GLN A 124 5.40 0.28 35.80
CA GLN A 124 6.40 0.75 36.78
C GLN A 124 5.80 1.30 38.08
N GLN A 125 4.47 1.37 38.19
CA GLN A 125 3.73 1.75 39.40
C GLN A 125 3.16 0.51 40.08
#